data_AF-A0A645GU11-F1
#
_entry.id   AF-A0A645GU11-F1
#
_cell.length_a   1.000
_cell.length_b   1.000
_cell.length_c   1.000
_cell.angle_alpha   90.00
_cell.angle_beta   90.00
_cell.angle_gamma   90.00
#
_symmetry.space_group_name_H-M   'P 1'
#
loop_
_entity.id
_entity.type
_entity.pdbx_description
1 polymer ?
#
loop_
_entity_poly.entity_id
_entity_poly.type
_entity_poly.pdbx_seq_one_letter_code
_entity_poly.pdbx_strand_id
1 'polypeptide(L)'
;MHLNILKPENLSKDEFFAKCQVVNKYVFETVKKYDGSISAEHGVGMTKKPYLNYTRSEEEIGYMKALKQVFDPNGIMNPGKLFDL
;
A
#
# COMPACT_ATOMS: atom_id res chain seq x y z
N MET A 1 1.95 11.78 10.33
CA MET A 1 3.31 11.34 10.76
C MET A 1 4.10 11.03 9.50
N HIS A 2 5.31 11.58 9.36
CA HIS A 2 6.24 11.20 8.29
C HIS A 2 7.34 10.35 8.89
N LEU A 3 7.48 9.11 8.38
CA LEU A 3 8.50 8.16 8.82
C LEU A 3 9.55 8.02 7.71
N ASN A 4 10.80 8.29 8.05
CA ASN A 4 11.94 8.13 7.14
C ASN A 4 12.88 7.06 7.69
N ILE A 5 13.31 6.14 6.83
CA ILE A 5 14.35 5.16 7.13
C ILE A 5 15.59 5.61 6.37
N LEU A 6 16.66 5.92 7.09
CA LEU A 6 17.92 6.36 6.50
C LEU A 6 18.84 5.16 6.29
N LYS A 7 19.53 5.13 5.13
CA LYS A 7 20.48 4.06 4.79
C LYS A 7 21.74 4.18 5.66
N PRO A 8 22.13 3.13 6.40
CA PRO A 8 23.45 3.07 7.04
C PRO A 8 24.59 3.15 6.04
N GLU A 9 25.73 3.72 6.44
CA GLU A 9 26.90 3.87 5.55
C GLU A 9 27.41 2.52 5.03
N ASN A 10 27.40 1.51 5.90
CA ASN A 10 27.95 0.17 5.65
C ASN A 10 27.02 -0.79 4.87
N LEU A 11 25.86 -0.32 4.39
CA LEU A 11 24.97 -1.13 3.56
C LEU A 11 25.01 -0.68 2.10
N SER A 12 25.03 -1.64 1.17
CA SER A 12 24.75 -1.32 -0.23
C SER A 12 23.31 -0.84 -0.40
N LYS A 13 23.04 -0.13 -1.50
CA LYS A 13 21.70 0.39 -1.80
C LYS A 13 20.68 -0.74 -1.97
N ASP A 14 21.07 -1.82 -2.62
CA ASP A 14 20.17 -2.94 -2.93
C ASP A 14 19.84 -3.75 -1.66
N GLU A 15 20.84 -4.03 -0.82
CA GLU A 15 20.61 -4.67 0.49
C GLU A 15 19.73 -3.82 1.39
N PHE A 16 19.92 -2.50 1.38
CA PHE A 16 19.09 -1.58 2.13
C PHE A 16 17.62 -1.64 1.68
N PHE A 17 17.35 -1.56 0.38
CA PHE A 17 15.97 -1.65 -0.11
C PHE A 17 15.33 -3.01 0.15
N ALA A 18 16.08 -4.11 0.01
CA ALA A 18 15.60 -5.44 0.37
C ALA A 18 15.20 -5.50 1.85
N LYS A 19 16.00 -4.92 2.75
CA LYS A 19 15.66 -4.80 4.18
C LYS A 19 14.46 -3.88 4.42
N CYS A 20 14.34 -2.77 3.70
CA CYS A 20 13.17 -1.87 3.81
C CYS A 20 11.86 -2.59 3.47
N GLN A 21 11.84 -3.52 2.52
CA GLN A 21 10.63 -4.29 2.21
C GLN A 21 10.16 -5.15 3.39
N VAL A 22 11.10 -5.67 4.18
CA VAL A 22 10.79 -6.39 5.42
C VAL A 22 10.28 -5.41 6.48
N VAL A 23 10.95 -4.27 6.66
CA VAL A 23 10.54 -3.24 7.63
C VAL A 23 9.14 -2.68 7.33
N ASN A 24 8.78 -2.51 6.06
CA ASN A 24 7.45 -2.04 5.66
C ASN A 24 6.33 -2.92 6.25
N LYS A 25 6.52 -4.25 6.31
CA LYS A 25 5.54 -5.15 6.92
C LYS A 25 5.33 -4.81 8.40
N TYR A 26 6.40 -4.67 9.18
CA TYR A 26 6.31 -4.32 10.60
C TYR A 26 5.69 -2.93 10.83
N VAL A 27 6.01 -1.97 9.95
CA VAL A 27 5.41 -0.63 10.00
C VAL A 27 3.90 -0.73 9.78
N PHE A 28 3.44 -1.43 8.75
CA PHE A 28 2.01 -1.55 8.46
C PHE A 28 1.26 -2.41 9.49
N GLU A 29 1.87 -3.45 10.05
CA GLU A 29 1.32 -4.20 11.20
C GLU A 29 1.10 -3.28 12.40
N THR A 30 2.06 -2.38 12.67
CA THR A 30 1.94 -1.38 13.73
C THR A 30 0.82 -0.40 13.42
N VAL A 31 0.75 0.12 12.20
CA VAL A 31 -0.34 1.00 11.75
C VAL A 31 -1.70 0.33 11.98
N LYS A 32 -1.86 -0.93 11.58
CA LYS A 32 -3.10 -1.70 11.81
C LYS A 32 -3.42 -1.87 13.29
N LYS A 33 -2.43 -2.20 14.12
CA LYS A 33 -2.60 -2.38 15.57
C LYS A 33 -3.19 -1.14 16.26
N TYR A 34 -2.85 0.04 15.76
CA TYR A 34 -3.30 1.32 16.33
C TYR A 34 -4.39 2.00 15.50
N ASP A 35 -5.11 1.24 14.66
CA ASP A 35 -6.20 1.73 13.79
C ASP A 35 -5.80 2.94 12.93
N GLY A 36 -4.54 2.98 12.49
CA GLY A 36 -4.01 4.02 11.64
C GLY A 36 -4.35 3.84 10.15
N SER A 37 -3.81 4.72 9.30
CA SER A 37 -3.93 4.63 7.84
C SER A 37 -2.58 4.33 7.17
N ILE A 38 -2.54 3.41 6.20
CA ILE A 38 -1.33 3.15 5.38
C ILE A 38 -0.98 4.35 4.49
N SER A 39 -1.92 5.27 4.28
CA SER A 39 -1.70 6.50 3.54
C SER A 39 -2.56 7.63 4.08
N ALA A 40 -1.92 8.60 4.72
CA ALA A 40 -2.58 9.83 5.15
C ALA A 40 -2.78 10.80 3.97
N GLU A 41 -1.82 10.88 3.04
CA GLU A 41 -1.80 11.92 2.00
C GLU A 41 -1.48 11.38 0.60
N HIS A 42 -0.43 10.56 0.44
CA HIS A 42 0.12 10.21 -0.88
C HIS A 42 -0.67 9.15 -1.68
N GLY A 43 -1.81 8.69 -1.16
CA GLY A 43 -2.60 7.62 -1.77
C GLY A 43 -1.96 6.23 -1.70
N VAL A 44 -2.60 5.23 -2.31
CA VAL A 44 -2.17 3.83 -2.28
C VAL A 44 -1.30 3.49 -3.50
N GLY A 45 -1.87 3.68 -4.71
CA GLY A 45 -1.17 3.39 -5.95
C GLY A 45 -0.65 1.95 -6.03
N MET A 46 0.27 1.69 -6.96
CA MET A 46 0.87 0.36 -7.10
C MET A 46 1.72 -0.02 -5.88
N THR A 47 2.38 0.98 -5.27
CA THR A 47 3.36 0.78 -4.20
C THR A 47 2.72 0.26 -2.92
N LYS A 48 1.55 0.78 -2.53
CA LYS A 48 0.88 0.37 -1.28
C LYS A 48 -0.27 -0.60 -1.51
N LYS A 49 -0.61 -0.95 -2.76
CA LYS A 49 -1.65 -1.94 -3.10
C LYS A 49 -1.52 -3.24 -2.29
N PRO A 50 -0.33 -3.85 -2.13
CA PRO A 50 -0.18 -5.09 -1.35
C PRO A 50 -0.54 -4.97 0.13
N TYR A 51 -0.67 -3.75 0.66
CA TYR A 51 -0.93 -3.48 2.07
C TYR A 51 -2.34 -2.91 2.32
N LEU A 52 -3.21 -2.87 1.30
CA LEU A 52 -4.54 -2.26 1.43
C LEU A 52 -5.39 -2.88 2.54
N ASN A 53 -5.26 -4.20 2.74
CA ASN A 53 -5.94 -4.99 3.77
C ASN A 53 -5.49 -4.68 5.21
N TYR A 54 -4.45 -3.87 5.40
CA TYR A 54 -4.06 -3.41 6.73
C TYR A 54 -5.02 -2.37 7.28
N THR A 55 -5.73 -1.65 6.40
CA THR A 55 -6.60 -0.52 6.80
C THR A 55 -7.96 -0.53 6.11
N ARG A 56 -8.22 -1.53 5.26
CA ARG A 56 -9.53 -1.76 4.65
C ARG A 56 -9.94 -3.21 4.85
N SER A 57 -11.20 -3.41 5.18
CA SER A 57 -11.80 -4.74 5.25
C SER A 57 -11.99 -5.33 3.86
N GLU A 58 -12.23 -6.65 3.79
CA GLU A 58 -12.49 -7.30 2.51
C GLU A 58 -13.80 -6.80 1.87
N GLU A 59 -14.79 -6.46 2.69
CA GLU A 59 -16.06 -5.88 2.28
C GLU A 59 -15.87 -4.48 1.67
N GLU A 60 -15.10 -3.60 2.34
CA GLU A 60 -14.76 -2.28 1.80
C GLU A 60 -14.05 -2.39 0.45
N ILE A 61 -13.07 -3.30 0.34
CA ILE A 61 -12.36 -3.56 -0.92
C ILE A 61 -13.32 -4.10 -1.99
N GLY A 62 -14.26 -4.97 -1.62
CA GLY A 62 -15.32 -5.47 -2.49
C GLY A 62 -16.16 -4.34 -3.07
N TYR A 63 -16.61 -3.40 -2.24
CA TYR A 63 -17.36 -2.23 -2.70
C TYR A 63 -16.55 -1.33 -3.62
N MET A 64 -15.27 -1.10 -3.33
CA MET A 64 -14.40 -0.30 -4.21
C MET A 64 -14.25 -0.93 -5.60
N LYS A 65 -14.09 -2.27 -5.67
CA LYS A 65 -14.03 -2.99 -6.94
C LYS A 65 -15.36 -2.95 -7.70
N ALA A 66 -16.48 -3.12 -7.00
CA ALA A 66 -17.81 -3.02 -7.61
C ALA A 66 -18.06 -1.63 -8.22
N LEU A 67 -17.73 -0.56 -7.48
CA LEU A 67 -17.82 0.82 -7.98
C LEU A 67 -16.92 1.03 -9.20
N LYS A 68 -15.68 0.52 -9.17
CA LYS A 68 -14.76 0.60 -10.31
C LYS A 68 -15.38 -0.03 -11.57
N GLN A 69 -16.02 -1.19 -11.44
CA GLN A 69 -16.65 -1.87 -12.58
C GLN A 69 -17.85 -1.11 -13.17
N VAL A 70 -18.59 -0.36 -12.34
CA VAL A 70 -19.71 0.49 -12.81
C VAL A 70 -19.21 1.62 -13.72
N PHE A 71 -18.10 2.26 -13.35
CA PHE A 71 -17.58 3.43 -14.08
C PHE A 71 -16.54 3.09 -15.14
N ASP A 72 -15.87 1.95 -15.04
CA ASP A 72 -14.84 1.51 -15.97
C ASP A 72 -14.98 0.01 -16.31
N PRO A 73 -16.07 -0.38 -16.99
CA PRO A 73 -16.34 -1.78 -17.30
C PRO A 73 -15.29 -2.43 -18.22
N ASN A 74 -14.54 -1.61 -18.97
CA ASN A 74 -13.48 -2.06 -19.89
C ASN A 74 -12.07 -1.99 -19.27
N GLY A 75 -11.94 -1.56 -18.01
CA GLY A 75 -10.66 -1.53 -17.30
C GLY A 75 -9.61 -0.57 -17.86
N ILE A 76 -9.99 0.47 -18.59
CA ILE A 76 -9.05 1.38 -19.28
C ILE A 76 -8.57 2.54 -18.38
N MET A 77 -9.30 2.85 -17.31
CA MET A 77 -8.98 3.99 -16.44
C MET A 77 -7.93 3.58 -15.39
N ASN A 78 -6.66 3.81 -15.71
CA ASN A 78 -5.51 3.68 -14.80
C ASN A 78 -5.34 2.24 -14.23
N PRO A 79 -5.12 1.24 -15.09
CA PRO A 79 -5.05 -0.17 -14.69
C PRO A 79 -3.91 -0.47 -13.70
N GLY A 80 -4.14 -1.41 -12.78
CA GLY A 80 -3.13 -1.96 -11.86
C GLY A 80 -2.81 -1.13 -10.60
N LYS A 81 -3.35 0.09 -10.47
CA LYS A 81 -2.97 1.04 -9.39
C LYS A 81 -3.66 0.85 -8.04
N LEU A 82 -4.73 0.09 -7.96
CA LEU A 82 -5.39 -0.24 -6.68
C LEU A 82 -5.76 -1.71 -6.65
N PHE A 83 -6.22 -2.21 -7.79
CA PHE A 83 -6.64 -3.57 -8.01
C PHE A 83 -6.03 -4.05 -9.32
N ASP A 84 -5.80 -5.35 -9.38
CA ASP A 84 -5.60 -6.07 -10.64
C ASP A 84 -6.97 -6.67 -10.97
N LEU A 85 -7.72 -5.96 -11.81
CA LEU A 85 -9.06 -6.33 -12.30
C LEU A 85 -8.97 -6.71 -13.77
#